data_AF-A0A259DAC4-F1
#
_entry.id   AF-A0A259DAC4-F1
#
_cell.length_a   1.000
_cell.length_b   1.000
_cell.length_c   1.000
_cell.angle_alpha   90.00
_cell.angle_beta   90.00
_cell.angle_gamma   90.00
#
_symmetry.space_group_name_H-M   'P 1'
#
loop_
_entity.id
_entity.type
_entity.pdbx_description
1 polymer ?
#
loop_
_entity_poly.entity_id
_entity_poly.type
_entity_poly.pdbx_seq_one_letter_code
_entity_poly.pdbx_strand_id
1 'polypeptide(L)'
;NALKGLNAIQARQLISQTRIYVAPRLLLVEGADCALDAAAFRALGFSLCFNDDAENLNIHDYDLATYKPVPDWLNARYWAHPERWKP
;
A
#
# COMPACT_ATOMS: atom_id res chain seq x y z
N ASN A 1 -1.48 19.37 1.85
CA ASN A 1 -1.19 17.93 1.74
C ASN A 1 -0.28 17.52 2.91
N ALA A 2 -0.58 16.44 3.63
CA ALA A 2 0.16 15.95 4.80
C ALA A 2 1.61 15.53 4.50
N LEU A 3 1.92 15.21 3.24
CA LEU A 3 3.27 14.80 2.82
C LEU A 3 4.15 15.97 2.37
N LYS A 4 3.60 17.19 2.30
CA LYS A 4 4.31 18.36 1.76
C LYS A 4 5.53 18.70 2.63
N GLY A 5 6.70 18.84 2.01
CA GLY A 5 7.94 19.24 2.68
C GLY A 5 8.62 18.15 3.51
N LEU A 6 8.06 16.93 3.55
CA LEU A 6 8.70 15.79 4.17
C LEU A 6 9.72 15.17 3.21
N ASN A 7 10.89 14.79 3.73
CA ASN A 7 11.79 13.94 2.95
C ASN A 7 11.22 12.51 2.85
N ALA A 8 11.80 11.69 1.97
CA ALA A 8 11.29 10.34 1.70
C ALA A 8 11.26 9.43 2.94
N ILE A 9 12.17 9.61 3.91
CA ILE A 9 12.18 8.83 5.15
C ILE A 9 11.01 9.24 6.05
N GLN A 10 10.85 10.55 6.27
CA GLN A 10 9.77 11.10 7.08
C GLN A 10 8.40 10.75 6.50
N ALA A 11 8.23 10.87 5.18
CA ALA A 11 6.99 10.54 4.49
C ALA A 11 6.63 9.04 4.66
N ARG A 12 7.61 8.13 4.46
CA ARG A 12 7.40 6.69 4.68
C ARG A 12 7.04 6.38 6.13
N GLN A 13 7.71 7.01 7.08
CA GLN A 13 7.47 6.78 8.50
C GLN A 13 6.05 7.24 8.90
N LEU A 14 5.64 8.43 8.44
CA LEU A 14 4.28 8.94 8.65
C LEU A 14 3.25 7.98 8.07
N ILE A 15 3.37 7.62 6.79
CA ILE A 15 2.43 6.71 6.12
C ILE A 15 2.36 5.36 6.86
N SER A 16 3.51 4.78 7.23
CA SER A 16 3.56 3.51 7.94
C SER A 16 2.85 3.57 9.29
N GLN A 17 3.11 4.62 10.09
CA GLN A 17 2.45 4.80 11.38
C GLN A 17 0.95 5.01 11.24
N THR A 18 0.50 5.85 10.30
CA THR A 18 -0.92 6.09 10.05
C THR A 18 -1.64 4.79 9.64
N ARG A 19 -1.01 4.01 8.76
CA ARG A 19 -1.55 2.74 8.26
C ARG A 19 -1.66 1.67 9.33
N ILE A 20 -0.71 1.64 10.28
CA ILE A 20 -0.68 0.63 11.34
C ILE A 20 -1.61 1.00 12.49
N TYR A 21 -1.68 2.28 12.87
CA TYR A 21 -2.29 2.68 14.15
C TYR A 21 -3.53 3.55 14.04
N VAL A 22 -3.82 4.18 12.89
CA VAL A 22 -4.82 5.26 12.82
C VAL A 22 -6.05 4.85 12.04
N ALA A 23 -5.90 4.37 10.81
CA ALA A 23 -7.05 4.06 9.96
C ALA A 23 -6.79 2.83 9.07
N PRO A 24 -7.79 1.94 8.92
CA PRO A 24 -7.68 0.78 8.04
C PRO A 24 -7.76 1.17 6.55
N ARG A 25 -8.26 2.36 6.23
CA ARG A 25 -8.39 2.86 4.86
C ARG A 25 -7.85 4.28 4.75
N LEU A 26 -7.05 4.53 3.73
CA LEU A 26 -6.40 5.83 3.49
C LEU A 26 -6.58 6.25 2.04
N LEU A 27 -6.77 7.55 1.85
CA LEU A 27 -6.65 8.22 0.56
C LEU A 27 -5.56 9.28 0.70
N LEU A 28 -4.54 9.20 -0.15
CA LEU A 28 -3.44 10.14 -0.19
C LEU A 28 -3.43 10.82 -1.54
N VAL A 29 -3.52 12.13 -1.51
CA VAL A 29 -3.28 12.96 -2.70
C VAL A 29 -1.76 13.15 -2.79
N GLU A 30 -1.17 12.87 -3.94
CA GLU A 30 0.21 13.22 -4.27
C GLU A 30 0.20 14.65 -4.82
N GLY A 31 1.06 15.51 -4.27
CA GLY A 31 1.28 16.86 -4.81
C GLY A 31 2.69 17.00 -5.36
N ALA A 32 2.94 18.02 -6.17
CA ALA A 32 4.21 18.24 -6.87
C ALA A 32 5.47 18.22 -5.97
N ASP A 33 5.34 18.59 -4.69
CA ASP A 33 6.45 18.61 -3.71
C ASP A 33 6.60 17.28 -2.93
N CYS A 34 5.98 16.19 -3.38
CA CYS A 34 6.10 14.89 -2.71
C CYS A 34 7.45 14.24 -2.99
N ALA A 35 8.16 13.84 -1.94
CA ALA A 35 9.43 13.13 -2.06
C ALA A 35 9.29 11.63 -2.40
N LEU A 36 8.07 11.12 -2.52
CA LEU A 36 7.78 9.72 -2.85
C LEU A 36 7.29 9.61 -4.28
N ASP A 37 7.82 8.64 -5.01
CA ASP A 37 7.36 8.30 -6.34
C ASP A 37 6.28 7.20 -6.29
N ALA A 38 5.68 6.93 -7.45
CA ALA A 38 4.67 5.88 -7.58
C ALA A 38 5.19 4.49 -7.16
N ALA A 39 6.51 4.22 -7.30
CA ALA A 39 7.09 2.96 -6.85
C ALA A 39 7.12 2.86 -5.31
N ALA A 40 7.42 3.95 -4.61
CA ALA A 40 7.37 4.01 -3.16
C ALA A 40 5.95 3.82 -2.63
N PHE A 41 4.93 4.41 -3.26
CA PHE A 41 3.53 4.19 -2.89
C PHE A 41 3.13 2.72 -3.05
N ARG A 42 3.48 2.09 -4.17
CA ARG A 42 3.27 0.63 -4.37
C ARG A 42 3.97 -0.21 -3.31
N ALA A 43 5.22 0.11 -2.96
CA ALA A 43 5.96 -0.59 -1.91
C ALA A 43 5.34 -0.43 -0.52
N LEU A 44 4.62 0.66 -0.27
CA LEU A 44 3.86 0.91 0.95
C LEU A 44 2.45 0.30 0.93
N GLY A 45 2.08 -0.36 -0.17
CA GLY A 45 0.80 -1.06 -0.33
C GLY A 45 -0.33 -0.24 -0.92
N PHE A 46 -0.04 0.94 -1.44
CA PHE A 46 -1.03 1.78 -2.09
C PHE A 46 -1.20 1.41 -3.56
N SER A 47 -2.42 1.57 -4.06
CA SER A 47 -2.75 1.54 -5.48
C SER A 47 -3.06 2.95 -5.98
N LEU A 48 -2.85 3.21 -7.27
CA LEU A 48 -3.26 4.45 -7.91
C LEU A 48 -4.75 4.32 -8.28
N CYS A 49 -5.62 5.15 -7.69
CA CYS A 49 -7.05 5.10 -7.95
C CYS A 49 -7.54 6.27 -8.83
N PHE A 50 -6.75 7.34 -8.93
CA PHE A 50 -7.02 8.47 -9.81
C PHE A 50 -5.72 9.13 -10.24
N ASN A 51 -5.66 9.57 -11.49
CA ASN A 51 -4.56 10.34 -12.05
C ASN A 51 -5.14 11.38 -13.01
N ASP A 52 -4.66 12.61 -12.86
CA ASP A 52 -4.93 13.74 -13.75
C ASP A 52 -3.59 14.38 -14.11
N ASP A 53 -3.15 14.13 -15.34
CA ASP A 53 -1.88 14.63 -15.86
C ASP A 53 -1.91 16.14 -16.11
N ALA A 54 -3.08 16.75 -16.34
CA ALA A 54 -3.18 18.18 -16.60
C ALA A 54 -2.89 18.99 -15.34
N GLU A 55 -3.35 18.51 -14.20
CA GLU A 55 -3.17 19.13 -12.88
C GLU A 55 -1.99 18.51 -12.09
N ASN A 56 -1.28 17.55 -12.68
CA ASN A 56 -0.21 16.77 -12.04
C ASN A 56 -0.65 16.22 -10.67
N LEU A 57 -1.82 15.57 -10.66
CA LEU A 57 -2.53 15.12 -9.46
C LEU A 57 -2.71 13.61 -9.50
N ASN A 58 -2.15 12.92 -8.52
CA ASN A 58 -2.41 11.49 -8.31
C ASN A 58 -3.13 11.29 -6.98
N ILE A 59 -4.08 10.36 -6.93
CA ILE A 59 -4.69 9.90 -5.69
C ILE A 59 -4.39 8.42 -5.54
N HIS A 60 -3.80 8.11 -4.39
CA HIS A 60 -3.40 6.77 -4.01
C HIS A 60 -4.32 6.27 -2.90
N ASP A 61 -4.83 5.05 -3.04
CA ASP A 61 -5.67 4.40 -2.04
C ASP A 61 -4.95 3.24 -1.36
N TYR A 62 -5.26 3.07 -0.08
CA TYR A 62 -4.90 1.89 0.70
C TYR A 62 -6.13 1.42 1.45
N ASP A 63 -6.37 0.12 1.44
CA ASP A 63 -7.38 -0.53 2.27
C ASP A 63 -6.79 -1.82 2.87
N LEU A 64 -6.74 -1.89 4.19
CA LEU A 64 -6.23 -3.04 4.93
C LEU A 64 -7.00 -4.31 4.61
N ALA A 65 -8.30 -4.22 4.28
CA ALA A 65 -9.13 -5.38 3.95
C ALA A 65 -8.72 -6.05 2.62
N THR A 66 -8.12 -5.29 1.69
CA THR A 66 -7.77 -5.76 0.34
C THR A 66 -6.28 -5.71 0.04
N TYR A 67 -5.45 -5.17 0.94
CA TYR A 67 -4.02 -4.95 0.73
C TYR A 67 -3.24 -6.20 0.32
N LYS A 68 -3.55 -7.37 0.90
CA LYS A 68 -2.89 -8.63 0.56
C LYS A 68 -3.92 -9.75 0.62
N PRO A 69 -4.68 -9.99 -0.47
CA PRO A 69 -5.61 -11.10 -0.50
C PRO A 69 -4.83 -12.39 -0.27
N VAL A 70 -5.39 -13.29 0.54
CA VAL A 70 -4.82 -14.61 0.75
C VAL A 70 -4.95 -15.36 -0.57
N PRO A 71 -3.84 -15.76 -1.22
CA PRO A 71 -3.92 -16.52 -2.45
C PRO A 71 -4.53 -17.89 -2.19
N ASP A 72 -5.28 -18.43 -3.16
CA ASP A 72 -5.93 -19.74 -3.01
C ASP A 72 -4.95 -20.88 -2.72
N TRP A 73 -3.70 -20.76 -3.17
CA TRP A 73 -2.66 -21.75 -2.90
C TRP A 73 -2.10 -21.70 -1.48
N LEU A 74 -2.35 -20.62 -0.72
CA LEU A 74 -1.89 -20.45 0.66
C LEU A 74 -2.93 -21.00 1.65
N ASN A 75 -3.30 -22.27 1.48
CA ASN A 75 -4.11 -23.01 2.45
C ASN A 75 -3.54 -24.42 2.67
N ALA A 76 -4.01 -25.13 3.70
CA ALA A 76 -3.48 -26.44 4.08
C ALA A 76 -3.57 -27.50 2.97
N ARG A 77 -4.54 -27.39 2.05
CA ARG A 77 -4.70 -28.34 0.93
C ARG A 77 -3.55 -28.22 -0.07
N TYR A 78 -3.16 -27.01 -0.41
CA TYR A 78 -2.12 -26.76 -1.43
C TYR A 78 -0.72 -26.60 -0.83
N TRP A 79 -0.60 -26.04 0.38
CA TRP A 79 0.69 -25.82 1.05
C TRP A 79 1.29 -27.12 1.62
N ALA A 80 0.46 -27.97 2.22
CA ALA A 80 0.96 -29.15 2.92
C ALA A 80 1.08 -30.40 2.02
N HIS A 81 0.45 -30.40 0.85
CA HIS A 81 0.28 -31.59 0.00
C HIS A 81 -0.05 -32.83 0.85
N PRO A 82 -1.21 -32.86 1.54
CA PRO A 82 -1.52 -33.85 2.56
C PRO A 82 -1.42 -35.30 2.03
N GLU A 83 -1.72 -35.54 0.75
CA GLU A 83 -1.50 -36.81 0.06
C GLU A 83 -0.03 -37.33 0.06
N ARG A 84 0.97 -36.48 0.34
CA ARG A 84 2.39 -36.87 0.44
C ARG A 84 2.83 -37.18 1.85
N TRP A 85 2.00 -36.91 2.86
CA TRP A 85 2.35 -37.17 4.25
C TRP A 85 2.38 -38.69 4.53
N LYS A 86 3.44 -39.15 5.19
CA LYS A 86 3.56 -40.53 5.68
C LYS A 86 3.77 -40.48 7.20
N PRO A 87 3.02 -41.28 7.98
CA PRO A 87 3.09 -41.30 9.45
C PRO A 87 4.40 -41.85 9.99
#